data_AF-A0ABD3PTS8-F1
#
_entry.id   AF-A0ABD3PTS8-F1
#
_cell.length_a   1.000
_cell.length_b   1.000
_cell.length_c   1.000
_cell.angle_alpha   90.00
_cell.angle_beta   90.00
_cell.angle_gamma   90.00
#
_symmetry.space_group_name_H-M   'P 1'
#
loop_
_entity.id
_entity.type
_entity.pdbx_description
1 polymer ?
#
loop_
_entity_poly.entity_id
_entity_poly.type
_entity_poly.pdbx_seq_one_letter_code
_entity_poly.pdbx_strand_id
1 'polypeptide(L)'
;MAGALHLEEDISMAPLLSTEGFFPRRRRRSRSQRAANLTTTVISITSLLLTTCPSTSAQCNPCAATTSGFAAVPFTGCRQYVTCENSQPSGFNQNCNPGLIFDENIKGCNWDYMVNCPPDPDGETCEPQGEGASNVDAEGETVKEGTPSCDIPLCDEGYSGTVVVPFTNCEQYVSCSNGVAGTPQTCSTGQMYSPQIYACNIASMVVCPPDPTCPPTAEPTSAPTITKEPKSPSPTEDIFDNPSAPIKNQTVIDPESFITPDLLEGIYVMDAHLDANKIMINRELFNGGRPLSSTASTFDYNSFKSSLHTMITTPIDNKSFYIGSSDHANGRVYGLVNIAAFLSQAVVDSIQHGSCDEVNTDLIEGILPISNACGQNSMDYQDRSTLCLASEEAYACNVELEMRATAEVVGASPPPFPCGPAKDYGGFTGYWDFVSETEIKDGPTANALGKTDVQGCCWWGRGVLHTRGICQYGKLNHFLGKKSADEGRPSMFPNVDFCLDPSAVCSNQQYPNMKWITGLFRWVMDIQTYYVEDFYYIDELVRFVDGGFSDWSFIHRVSGIVTQGCHKPPCFDGALFDGGLRKDMFVKTLKIFGLRVNAASESS
;
A
#
# COMPACT_ATOMS: atom_id res chain seq x y z
N MET A 1 45.59 22.14 -43.64
CA MET A 1 46.63 23.19 -43.61
C MET A 1 46.58 23.85 -42.24
N ALA A 2 47.69 24.42 -41.77
CA ALA A 2 47.88 24.83 -40.36
C ALA A 2 47.10 26.10 -39.97
N GLY A 3 46.87 26.31 -38.67
CA GLY A 3 46.25 27.54 -38.16
C GLY A 3 45.77 27.52 -36.70
N ALA A 4 46.52 26.94 -35.76
CA ALA A 4 46.25 27.08 -34.33
C ALA A 4 47.42 27.81 -33.65
N LEU A 5 47.12 28.92 -32.97
CA LEU A 5 48.06 29.69 -32.16
C LEU A 5 47.57 29.72 -30.71
N HIS A 6 48.26 28.99 -29.85
CA HIS A 6 48.32 29.32 -28.42
C HIS A 6 49.34 30.44 -28.21
N LEU A 7 49.09 31.27 -27.19
CA LEU A 7 50.14 31.85 -26.38
C LEU A 7 49.60 32.04 -24.96
N GLU A 8 50.43 31.61 -24.01
CA GLU A 8 50.32 31.80 -22.56
C GLU A 8 50.51 33.31 -22.21
N GLU A 9 50.46 33.81 -20.98
CA GLU A 9 51.02 33.27 -19.75
C GLU A 9 50.51 34.01 -18.49
N ASP A 10 50.84 33.45 -17.33
CA ASP A 10 50.50 33.80 -15.93
C ASP A 10 50.50 35.27 -15.50
N ILE A 11 49.90 35.55 -14.31
CA ILE A 11 50.68 36.00 -13.13
C ILE A 11 49.86 35.93 -11.82
N SER A 12 50.53 35.47 -10.77
CA SER A 12 50.08 35.39 -9.37
C SER A 12 49.97 36.77 -8.69
N MET A 13 49.09 36.90 -7.67
CA MET A 13 49.43 37.42 -6.33
C MET A 13 48.18 37.50 -5.42
N ALA A 14 48.38 37.30 -4.11
CA ALA A 14 47.34 37.36 -3.08
C ALA A 14 47.62 38.54 -2.07
N PRO A 15 46.96 38.68 -0.90
CA PRO A 15 45.96 39.74 -0.73
C PRO A 15 46.18 40.65 0.51
N LEU A 16 45.59 41.87 0.55
CA LEU A 16 45.50 42.69 1.78
C LEU A 16 44.31 43.69 1.78
N LEU A 17 43.57 43.72 2.92
CA LEU A 17 43.05 44.89 3.71
C LEU A 17 42.21 46.01 2.99
N SER A 18 41.22 46.71 3.59
CA SER A 18 40.62 46.74 4.95
C SER A 18 39.40 47.71 5.02
N THR A 19 38.47 47.53 5.99
CA THR A 19 37.62 48.55 6.71
C THR A 19 36.63 49.46 5.91
N GLU A 20 35.40 49.84 6.32
CA GLU A 20 34.54 49.75 7.54
C GLU A 20 33.05 49.50 7.13
N GLY A 21 32.00 49.32 7.96
CA GLY A 21 31.91 49.14 9.43
C GLY A 21 30.89 50.04 10.17
N PHE A 22 29.60 49.67 10.30
CA PHE A 22 28.63 50.33 11.23
C PHE A 22 27.66 49.36 11.94
N PHE A 23 27.17 49.77 13.13
CA PHE A 23 26.48 48.97 14.17
C PHE A 23 25.00 49.38 14.34
N PRO A 24 24.06 48.61 14.98
CA PRO A 24 24.04 48.52 16.46
C PRO A 24 23.42 47.28 17.19
N ARG A 25 24.10 46.90 18.29
CA ARG A 25 23.57 46.53 19.65
C ARG A 25 22.63 45.32 19.88
N ARG A 26 23.15 44.35 20.65
CA ARG A 26 22.43 43.68 21.76
C ARG A 26 23.23 43.75 23.08
N ARG A 27 22.56 43.69 24.24
CA ARG A 27 23.13 43.97 25.59
C ARG A 27 23.75 42.74 26.29
N ARG A 28 24.79 42.99 27.10
CA ARG A 28 25.48 42.07 28.03
C ARG A 28 24.71 41.82 29.35
N ARG A 29 25.03 40.69 30.01
CA ARG A 29 25.57 40.56 31.40
C ARG A 29 25.83 39.05 31.68
N SER A 30 27.05 38.51 31.76
CA SER A 30 28.25 38.75 32.61
C SER A 30 28.26 37.96 33.94
N ARG A 31 29.16 36.97 34.01
CA ARG A 31 29.55 36.19 35.22
C ARG A 31 30.08 37.08 36.36
N SER A 32 30.09 36.53 37.57
CA SER A 32 31.02 36.89 38.65
C SER A 32 31.65 35.62 39.22
N GLN A 33 32.98 35.61 39.35
CA GLN A 33 33.75 34.61 40.10
C GLN A 33 34.32 35.28 41.35
N ARG A 34 34.45 34.52 42.45
CA ARG A 34 35.46 34.78 43.49
C ARG A 34 36.05 33.46 43.96
N ALA A 35 37.35 33.46 44.18
CA ALA A 35 38.13 32.34 44.71
C ALA A 35 38.64 32.67 46.10
N ALA A 36 38.91 31.64 46.91
CA ALA A 36 39.78 31.66 48.07
C ALA A 36 40.32 30.23 48.29
N ASN A 37 41.59 30.09 48.70
CA ASN A 37 42.31 28.82 48.75
C ASN A 37 42.70 28.43 50.19
N LEU A 38 42.66 27.10 50.44
CA LEU A 38 43.44 26.30 51.39
C LEU A 38 43.57 26.70 52.88
N THR A 39 43.29 25.73 53.76
CA THR A 39 44.33 25.14 54.64
C THR A 39 43.92 23.73 55.14
N THR A 40 44.92 22.94 55.52
CA THR A 40 44.89 21.47 55.66
C THR A 40 44.44 20.96 57.04
N THR A 41 43.69 19.85 57.08
CA THR A 41 43.71 18.91 58.23
C THR A 41 43.56 17.46 57.75
N VAL A 42 44.38 16.55 58.27
CA VAL A 42 44.35 15.11 57.96
C VAL A 42 43.61 14.35 59.06
N ILE A 43 42.54 13.63 58.70
CA ILE A 43 42.02 12.51 59.50
C ILE A 43 41.59 11.39 58.52
N SER A 44 42.33 10.29 58.51
CA SER A 44 41.84 9.00 58.00
C SER A 44 41.00 8.33 59.09
N ILE A 45 39.89 7.67 58.74
CA ILE A 45 39.45 6.40 59.33
C ILE A 45 38.21 5.81 58.59
N THR A 46 38.34 4.53 58.26
CA THR A 46 37.32 3.51 57.89
C THR A 46 36.33 3.72 56.73
N SER A 47 36.53 2.83 55.75
CA SER A 47 35.58 2.25 54.79
C SER A 47 34.09 2.27 55.13
N LEU A 48 33.29 2.68 54.14
CA LEU A 48 32.01 2.05 53.84
C LEU A 48 31.85 1.97 52.32
N LEU A 49 31.96 0.78 51.73
CA LEU A 49 31.58 0.57 50.34
C LEU A 49 30.05 0.62 50.26
N LEU A 50 29.50 1.67 49.66
CA LEU A 50 28.24 1.54 48.93
C LEU A 50 28.59 1.17 47.50
N THR A 51 28.57 -0.13 47.21
CA THR A 51 28.46 -0.63 45.84
C THR A 51 27.12 -0.18 45.27
N THR A 52 27.15 0.81 44.39
CA THR A 52 25.99 1.13 43.54
C THR A 52 25.73 -0.08 42.64
N CYS A 53 24.61 -0.75 42.85
CA CYS A 53 24.15 -1.80 41.95
C CYS A 53 23.90 -1.18 40.56
N PRO A 54 24.39 -1.76 39.44
CA PRO A 54 23.97 -1.31 38.12
C PRO A 54 22.46 -1.56 37.99
N SER A 55 21.72 -0.51 37.63
CA SER A 55 20.27 -0.60 37.45
C SER A 55 19.94 -1.53 36.27
N THR A 56 19.19 -2.59 36.53
CA THR A 56 18.73 -3.59 35.55
C THR A 56 17.87 -3.03 34.41
N SER A 57 17.42 -1.77 34.51
CA SER A 57 16.64 -1.07 33.48
C SER A 57 17.39 -0.77 32.17
N ALA A 58 18.73 -0.73 32.19
CA ALA A 58 19.51 -0.43 30.97
C ALA A 58 19.51 -1.59 29.96
N GLN A 59 19.30 -2.82 30.42
CA GLN A 59 19.45 -4.05 29.64
C GLN A 59 18.13 -4.48 28.95
N CYS A 60 16.99 -3.98 29.43
CA CYS A 60 15.65 -4.23 28.87
C CYS A 60 15.12 -3.08 27.99
N ASN A 61 15.92 -2.04 27.68
CA ASN A 61 15.47 -0.92 26.84
C ASN A 61 15.57 -1.27 25.33
N PRO A 62 14.46 -1.52 24.60
CA PRO A 62 14.50 -1.82 23.17
C PRO A 62 15.14 -0.70 22.35
N CYS A 63 15.04 0.55 22.81
CA CYS A 63 15.59 1.71 22.13
C CYS A 63 17.07 2.00 22.45
N ALA A 64 17.76 1.13 23.19
CA ALA A 64 19.17 1.34 23.57
C ALA A 64 20.12 1.51 22.37
N ALA A 65 19.85 0.82 21.26
CA ALA A 65 20.61 0.93 20.00
C ALA A 65 19.94 1.84 18.95
N THR A 66 18.73 2.34 19.20
CA THR A 66 17.91 3.06 18.21
C THR A 66 17.56 4.46 18.71
N THR A 67 18.33 5.47 18.30
CA THR A 67 18.13 6.87 18.74
C THR A 67 16.77 7.43 18.34
N SER A 68 16.29 7.10 17.14
CA SER A 68 14.89 7.31 16.74
C SER A 68 14.50 6.31 15.65
N GLY A 69 13.24 5.86 15.62
CA GLY A 69 12.74 4.87 14.66
C GLY A 69 11.89 3.81 15.34
N PHE A 70 12.04 2.54 14.94
CA PHE A 70 11.40 1.38 15.58
C PHE A 70 12.46 0.35 15.98
N ALA A 71 12.23 -0.37 17.08
CA ALA A 71 13.09 -1.44 17.58
C ALA A 71 12.28 -2.66 18.04
N ALA A 72 12.86 -3.85 17.93
CA ALA A 72 12.26 -5.07 18.48
C ALA A 72 12.16 -4.98 20.01
N VAL A 73 11.11 -5.54 20.60
CA VAL A 73 11.00 -5.69 22.06
C VAL A 73 11.71 -6.99 22.48
N PRO A 74 12.71 -6.94 23.38
CA PRO A 74 13.36 -8.13 23.92
C PRO A 74 12.37 -9.14 24.52
N PHE A 75 12.73 -10.42 24.46
CA PHE A 75 11.98 -11.58 24.97
C PHE A 75 10.64 -11.85 24.27
N THR A 76 10.38 -11.17 23.14
CA THR A 76 9.17 -11.41 22.33
C THR A 76 9.42 -12.26 21.09
N GLY A 77 10.66 -12.68 20.83
CA GLY A 77 11.03 -13.33 19.56
C GLY A 77 10.71 -12.44 18.35
N CYS A 78 10.94 -11.13 18.49
CA CYS A 78 10.54 -10.08 17.56
C CYS A 78 9.02 -9.99 17.28
N ARG A 79 8.14 -10.67 18.03
CA ARG A 79 6.67 -10.54 17.83
C ARG A 79 6.13 -9.18 18.22
N GLN A 80 6.87 -8.39 19.00
CA GLN A 80 6.54 -7.00 19.30
C GLN A 80 7.66 -6.04 18.90
N TYR A 81 7.28 -4.80 18.61
CA TYR A 81 8.18 -3.68 18.35
C TYR A 81 7.66 -2.41 19.05
N VAL A 82 8.53 -1.40 19.20
CA VAL A 82 8.13 -0.11 19.77
C VAL A 82 8.79 1.05 19.03
N THR A 83 8.13 2.21 19.02
CA THR A 83 8.71 3.46 18.52
C THR A 83 9.76 3.97 19.49
N CYS A 84 10.83 4.55 18.97
CA CYS A 84 11.92 5.12 19.74
C CYS A 84 12.08 6.62 19.45
N GLU A 85 12.27 7.42 20.50
CA GLU A 85 12.67 8.81 20.44
C GLU A 85 13.73 9.10 21.50
N ASN A 86 14.83 9.77 21.11
CA ASN A 86 15.97 10.06 21.98
C ASN A 86 16.55 8.81 22.70
N SER A 87 16.53 7.66 22.04
CA SER A 87 16.94 6.34 22.56
C SER A 87 16.07 5.82 23.73
N GLN A 88 14.83 6.28 23.83
CA GLN A 88 13.81 5.82 24.79
C GLN A 88 12.53 5.38 24.06
N PRO A 89 11.74 4.43 24.60
CA PRO A 89 10.46 4.04 24.02
C PRO A 89 9.45 5.20 24.05
N SER A 90 8.81 5.46 22.91
CA SER A 90 7.77 6.49 22.74
C SER A 90 6.44 5.82 22.39
N GLY A 91 5.67 5.47 23.42
CA GLY A 91 4.38 4.79 23.29
C GLY A 91 4.41 3.32 23.75
N PHE A 92 3.34 2.59 23.39
CA PHE A 92 3.15 1.19 23.76
C PHE A 92 3.77 0.22 22.74
N ASN A 93 4.16 -0.98 23.20
CA ASN A 93 4.54 -2.09 22.34
C ASN A 93 3.43 -2.38 21.32
N GLN A 94 3.81 -2.53 20.06
CA GLN A 94 2.97 -2.93 18.94
C GLN A 94 3.23 -4.39 18.61
N ASN A 95 2.19 -5.18 18.38
CA ASN A 95 2.33 -6.57 17.93
C ASN A 95 2.47 -6.62 16.40
N CYS A 96 3.25 -7.57 15.91
CA CYS A 96 3.13 -8.02 14.52
C CYS A 96 1.89 -8.91 14.34
N ASN A 97 1.30 -8.88 13.15
CA ASN A 97 0.19 -9.77 12.79
C ASN A 97 0.63 -11.24 12.88
N PRO A 98 -0.28 -12.20 13.17
CA PRO A 98 0.05 -13.62 13.26
C PRO A 98 0.82 -14.12 12.02
N GLY A 99 1.87 -14.92 12.24
CA GLY A 99 2.79 -15.40 11.20
C GLY A 99 3.93 -14.44 10.86
N LEU A 100 3.87 -13.16 11.26
CA LEU A 100 4.94 -12.18 11.04
C LEU A 100 5.72 -11.89 12.33
N ILE A 101 6.98 -11.49 12.19
CA ILE A 101 7.82 -10.93 13.25
C ILE A 101 8.54 -9.67 12.75
N PHE A 102 8.97 -8.81 13.68
CA PHE A 102 9.56 -7.52 13.38
C PHE A 102 10.98 -7.65 12.82
N ASP A 103 11.19 -7.07 11.65
CA ASP A 103 12.44 -7.06 10.92
C ASP A 103 13.17 -5.73 11.13
N GLU A 104 14.32 -5.81 11.81
CA GLU A 104 15.13 -4.63 12.11
C GLU A 104 15.72 -3.92 10.88
N ASN A 105 15.71 -4.55 9.70
CA ASN A 105 16.26 -3.96 8.48
C ASN A 105 15.25 -3.03 7.79
N ILE A 106 13.99 -3.46 7.69
CA ILE A 106 12.90 -2.70 7.06
C ILE A 106 12.10 -1.86 8.07
N LYS A 107 12.26 -2.11 9.37
CA LYS A 107 11.54 -1.46 10.48
C LYS A 107 10.02 -1.67 10.43
N GLY A 108 9.62 -2.89 10.11
CA GLY A 108 8.23 -3.35 9.99
C GLY A 108 8.13 -4.86 10.19
N CYS A 109 6.93 -5.45 10.10
CA CYS A 109 6.74 -6.89 10.28
C CYS A 109 6.84 -7.65 8.95
N ASN A 110 7.52 -8.79 8.99
CA ASN A 110 7.89 -9.63 7.84
C ASN A 110 7.78 -11.12 8.23
N TRP A 111 7.81 -12.03 7.25
CA TRP A 111 7.76 -13.48 7.51
C TRP A 111 8.94 -13.95 8.35
N ASP A 112 8.72 -14.85 9.30
CA ASP A 112 9.75 -15.34 10.23
C ASP A 112 11.00 -15.92 9.55
N TYR A 113 10.83 -16.72 8.49
CA TYR A 113 11.93 -17.24 7.67
C TYR A 113 12.68 -16.16 6.86
N MET A 114 12.13 -14.95 6.74
CA MET A 114 12.76 -13.76 6.16
C MET A 114 13.21 -12.73 7.20
N VAL A 115 13.22 -13.05 8.50
CA VAL A 115 13.72 -12.17 9.55
C VAL A 115 14.89 -12.78 10.30
N ASN A 116 15.97 -12.01 10.40
CA ASN A 116 17.07 -12.32 11.32
C ASN A 116 16.78 -11.60 12.64
N CYS A 117 15.95 -12.21 13.50
CA CYS A 117 15.62 -11.61 14.80
C CYS A 117 16.88 -11.56 15.69
N PRO A 118 17.20 -10.42 16.33
CA PRO A 118 18.31 -10.35 17.27
C PRO A 118 18.13 -11.36 18.42
N PRO A 119 19.21 -11.99 18.92
CA PRO A 119 19.14 -12.79 20.13
C PRO A 119 18.78 -11.89 21.32
N ASP A 120 17.94 -12.42 22.22
CA ASP A 120 17.59 -11.71 23.45
C ASP A 120 18.82 -11.47 24.34
N PRO A 121 18.88 -10.35 25.08
CA PRO A 121 20.02 -10.04 25.94
C PRO A 121 20.12 -11.02 27.11
N ASP A 122 21.34 -11.44 27.47
CA ASP A 122 21.59 -12.42 28.53
C ASP A 122 21.03 -11.99 29.90
N GLY A 123 19.91 -12.60 30.32
CA GLY A 123 19.29 -12.37 31.63
C GLY A 123 17.92 -13.05 31.78
N GLU A 124 17.50 -13.33 33.01
CA GLU A 124 16.14 -13.79 33.29
C GLU A 124 15.12 -12.66 33.05
N THR A 125 13.98 -13.03 32.47
CA THR A 125 12.80 -12.24 32.11
C THR A 125 12.62 -10.86 32.78
N CYS A 126 12.44 -9.81 31.96
CA CYS A 126 12.13 -8.45 32.41
C CYS A 126 10.68 -8.31 32.96
N GLU A 127 10.37 -8.89 34.12
CA GLU A 127 9.11 -8.63 34.84
C GLU A 127 9.18 -7.33 35.67
N PRO A 128 8.13 -6.49 35.67
CA PRO A 128 8.02 -5.35 36.57
C PRO A 128 7.62 -5.79 37.99
N GLN A 129 8.54 -5.69 38.95
CA GLN A 129 8.22 -5.88 40.37
C GLN A 129 7.31 -4.76 40.88
N GLY A 130 6.01 -5.05 41.01
CA GLY A 130 5.02 -4.13 41.60
C GLY A 130 5.12 -4.09 43.12
N GLU A 131 5.32 -2.89 43.68
CA GLU A 131 5.33 -2.67 45.13
C GLU A 131 3.92 -2.75 45.75
N GLY A 132 3.82 -3.39 46.92
CA GLY A 132 2.91 -3.00 48.00
C GLY A 132 1.40 -2.89 47.69
N ALA A 133 0.68 -4.02 47.78
CA ALA A 133 -0.76 -3.99 47.90
C ALA A 133 -1.20 -3.16 49.13
N SER A 134 -2.05 -2.16 48.91
CA SER A 134 -2.80 -1.46 49.97
C SER A 134 -4.27 -1.37 49.56
N ASN A 135 -5.14 -1.96 50.39
CA ASN A 135 -6.58 -1.91 50.19
C ASN A 135 -7.09 -0.47 50.32
N VAL A 136 -7.93 -0.04 49.38
CA VAL A 136 -8.91 1.04 49.57
C VAL A 136 -10.24 0.54 49.01
N ASP A 137 -11.32 0.88 49.71
CA ASP A 137 -12.61 0.20 49.62
C ASP A 137 -13.38 0.39 48.32
N ALA A 138 -14.38 -0.46 48.14
CA ALA A 138 -15.25 -0.50 46.98
C ALA A 138 -16.28 0.64 46.97
N GLU A 139 -16.56 1.16 45.78
CA GLU A 139 -17.91 1.57 45.36
C GLU A 139 -18.04 1.20 43.88
N GLY A 140 -19.14 0.51 43.51
CA GLY A 140 -19.18 -0.32 42.31
C GLY A 140 -20.03 0.23 41.17
N GLU A 141 -19.96 -0.44 40.01
CA GLU A 141 -20.97 -0.27 38.97
C GLU A 141 -21.33 -1.61 38.29
N THR A 142 -22.61 -1.98 38.46
CA THR A 142 -23.43 -2.96 37.74
C THR A 142 -22.78 -4.17 37.06
N VAL A 143 -22.93 -5.33 37.70
CA VAL A 143 -22.94 -6.65 37.04
C VAL A 143 -24.07 -6.72 36.01
N LYS A 144 -23.77 -7.19 34.79
CA LYS A 144 -24.75 -7.89 33.94
C LYS A 144 -24.51 -9.39 34.07
N GLU A 145 -25.53 -10.11 34.51
CA GLU A 145 -25.59 -11.57 34.39
C GLU A 145 -25.62 -11.95 32.89
N GLY A 146 -25.03 -13.06 32.47
CA GLY A 146 -24.19 -13.99 33.24
C GLY A 146 -23.68 -15.12 32.36
N THR A 147 -22.56 -15.72 32.76
CA THR A 147 -21.93 -16.84 32.05
C THR A 147 -21.44 -17.85 33.08
N PRO A 148 -21.75 -19.15 32.97
CA PRO A 148 -21.37 -20.13 33.97
C PRO A 148 -19.86 -20.39 33.91
N SER A 149 -19.14 -20.00 34.96
CA SER A 149 -17.75 -20.42 35.17
C SER A 149 -17.72 -21.89 35.57
N CYS A 150 -17.54 -22.78 34.60
CA CYS A 150 -17.01 -24.11 34.84
C CYS A 150 -15.55 -24.15 34.36
N ASP A 151 -14.65 -24.71 35.17
CA ASP A 151 -13.22 -24.78 34.84
C ASP A 151 -12.99 -25.78 33.71
N ILE A 152 -13.09 -25.28 32.47
CA ILE A 152 -12.76 -26.03 31.26
C ILE A 152 -11.28 -25.77 30.95
N PRO A 153 -10.42 -26.81 30.87
CA PRO A 153 -9.04 -26.63 30.43
C PRO A 153 -9.05 -26.10 29.00
N LEU A 154 -8.50 -24.90 28.81
CA LEU A 154 -8.51 -24.20 27.53
C LEU A 154 -7.64 -24.90 26.48
N CYS A 155 -6.60 -25.62 26.91
CA CYS A 155 -5.61 -26.25 26.05
C CYS A 155 -5.49 -27.74 26.37
N ASP A 156 -5.52 -28.58 25.34
CA ASP A 156 -5.25 -30.02 25.47
C ASP A 156 -3.78 -30.29 25.81
N GLU A 157 -3.51 -31.39 26.50
CA GLU A 157 -2.16 -31.76 26.96
C GLU A 157 -1.19 -31.93 25.77
N GLY A 158 -0.11 -31.15 25.75
CA GLY A 158 0.87 -31.12 24.64
C GLY A 158 0.41 -30.33 23.39
N TYR A 159 -0.80 -29.77 23.35
CA TYR A 159 -1.26 -28.97 22.23
C TYR A 159 -0.58 -27.58 22.18
N SER A 160 -0.16 -27.17 20.99
CA SER A 160 0.37 -25.83 20.72
C SER A 160 -0.37 -25.24 19.52
N GLY A 161 -1.01 -24.10 19.70
CA GLY A 161 -1.95 -23.51 18.73
C GLY A 161 -2.95 -22.56 19.42
N THR A 162 -3.85 -21.94 18.67
CA THR A 162 -4.80 -20.93 19.19
C THR A 162 -6.24 -21.40 19.18
N VAL A 163 -6.90 -21.26 20.33
CA VAL A 163 -8.25 -21.81 20.62
C VAL A 163 -9.20 -20.72 21.11
N VAL A 164 -10.49 -20.90 20.84
CA VAL A 164 -11.57 -20.02 21.34
C VAL A 164 -11.70 -20.21 22.85
N VAL A 165 -11.91 -19.12 23.60
CA VAL A 165 -12.31 -19.20 25.01
C VAL A 165 -13.80 -19.56 25.08
N PRO A 166 -14.19 -20.69 25.72
CA PRO A 166 -15.59 -21.10 25.83
C PRO A 166 -16.50 -20.01 26.41
N PHE A 167 -17.74 -20.00 25.94
CA PHE A 167 -18.82 -19.09 26.36
C PHE A 167 -18.56 -17.60 26.09
N THR A 168 -17.55 -17.27 25.27
CA THR A 168 -17.28 -15.90 24.80
C THR A 168 -17.89 -15.61 23.42
N ASN A 169 -18.63 -16.56 22.81
CA ASN A 169 -19.16 -16.44 21.45
C ASN A 169 -18.06 -16.04 20.43
N CYS A 170 -16.88 -16.63 20.58
CA CYS A 170 -15.67 -16.31 19.82
C CYS A 170 -15.14 -14.88 19.98
N GLU A 171 -15.65 -14.05 20.89
CA GLU A 171 -15.09 -12.72 21.15
C GLU A 171 -13.68 -12.80 21.78
N GLN A 172 -13.33 -13.92 22.41
CA GLN A 172 -11.99 -14.15 22.98
C GLN A 172 -11.35 -15.46 22.51
N TYR A 173 -10.01 -15.46 22.46
CA TYR A 173 -9.17 -16.59 22.12
C TYR A 173 -7.91 -16.61 22.99
N VAL A 174 -7.21 -17.75 23.05
CA VAL A 174 -5.96 -17.89 23.80
C VAL A 174 -4.94 -18.70 22.98
N SER A 175 -3.66 -18.39 23.17
CA SER A 175 -2.54 -19.17 22.61
C SER A 175 -2.11 -20.26 23.60
N CYS A 176 -2.10 -21.50 23.14
CA CYS A 176 -1.60 -22.66 23.86
C CYS A 176 -0.13 -22.92 23.49
N SER A 177 0.70 -23.26 24.48
CA SER A 177 2.07 -23.74 24.29
C SER A 177 2.28 -24.99 25.14
N ASN A 178 2.44 -26.15 24.50
CA ASN A 178 2.53 -27.47 25.14
C ASN A 178 1.44 -27.74 26.21
N GLY A 179 0.20 -27.35 25.93
CA GLY A 179 -0.94 -27.48 26.84
C GLY A 179 -1.08 -26.39 27.90
N VAL A 180 -0.17 -25.41 27.95
CA VAL A 180 -0.30 -24.24 28.83
C VAL A 180 -1.00 -23.10 28.10
N ALA A 181 -2.10 -22.60 28.66
CA ALA A 181 -2.83 -21.45 28.13
C ALA A 181 -2.12 -20.13 28.50
N GLY A 182 -1.92 -19.25 27.51
CA GLY A 182 -1.50 -17.87 27.73
C GLY A 182 -2.63 -16.96 28.25
N THR A 183 -2.44 -15.65 28.15
CA THR A 183 -3.48 -14.68 28.52
C THR A 183 -4.59 -14.63 27.46
N PRO A 184 -5.89 -14.71 27.85
CA PRO A 184 -7.00 -14.49 26.93
C PRO A 184 -6.89 -13.14 26.21
N GLN A 185 -7.13 -13.16 24.90
CA GLN A 185 -7.10 -12.02 24.00
C GLN A 185 -8.52 -11.77 23.48
N THR A 186 -8.97 -10.51 23.51
CA THR A 186 -10.29 -10.12 22.98
C THR A 186 -10.13 -9.56 21.56
N CYS A 187 -11.00 -9.96 20.64
CA CYS A 187 -11.07 -9.38 19.31
C CYS A 187 -11.56 -7.91 19.35
N SER A 188 -11.21 -7.12 18.34
CA SER A 188 -11.66 -5.72 18.27
C SER A 188 -13.17 -5.63 18.07
N THR A 189 -13.79 -4.53 18.49
CA THR A 189 -15.25 -4.33 18.42
C THR A 189 -15.81 -4.63 17.02
N GLY A 190 -16.77 -5.56 16.92
CA GLY A 190 -17.35 -6.02 15.66
C GLY A 190 -16.66 -7.24 15.02
N GLN A 191 -15.64 -7.80 15.66
CA GLN A 191 -14.92 -8.99 15.23
C GLN A 191 -15.10 -10.17 16.20
N MET A 192 -14.98 -11.38 15.67
CA MET A 192 -14.94 -12.64 16.42
C MET A 192 -13.75 -13.47 15.91
N TYR A 193 -13.14 -14.27 16.78
CA TYR A 193 -12.07 -15.18 16.44
C TYR A 193 -12.59 -16.36 15.61
N SER A 194 -12.07 -16.51 14.41
CA SER A 194 -12.41 -17.64 13.53
C SER A 194 -11.35 -18.74 13.66
N PRO A 195 -11.71 -19.94 14.16
CA PRO A 195 -10.79 -21.07 14.24
C PRO A 195 -10.45 -21.68 12.88
N GLN A 196 -11.11 -21.23 11.79
CA GLN A 196 -10.79 -21.65 10.41
C GLN A 196 -9.57 -20.90 9.84
N ILE A 197 -9.28 -19.70 10.35
CA ILE A 197 -8.17 -18.84 9.88
C ILE A 197 -7.20 -18.47 11.02
N TYR A 198 -7.47 -18.96 12.23
CA TYR A 198 -6.71 -18.70 13.46
C TYR A 198 -6.54 -17.21 13.83
N ALA A 199 -7.54 -16.37 13.50
CA ALA A 199 -7.49 -14.92 13.68
C ALA A 199 -8.88 -14.28 13.88
N CYS A 200 -8.91 -13.04 14.37
CA CYS A 200 -10.13 -12.22 14.45
C CYS A 200 -10.62 -11.80 13.05
N ASN A 201 -11.89 -12.09 12.75
CA ASN A 201 -12.56 -11.75 11.50
C ASN A 201 -13.88 -11.00 11.80
N ILE A 202 -14.50 -10.38 10.80
CA ILE A 202 -15.80 -9.70 10.93
C ILE A 202 -16.84 -10.70 11.47
N ALA A 203 -17.56 -10.34 12.53
CA ALA A 203 -18.47 -11.25 13.24
C ALA A 203 -19.50 -11.97 12.35
N SER A 204 -20.00 -11.31 11.30
CA SER A 204 -20.95 -11.91 10.34
C SER A 204 -20.35 -12.98 9.41
N MET A 205 -19.03 -13.18 9.45
CA MET A 205 -18.28 -14.16 8.63
C MET A 205 -17.65 -15.27 9.49
N VAL A 206 -17.98 -15.34 10.78
CA VAL A 206 -17.41 -16.30 11.73
C VAL A 206 -18.45 -17.35 12.11
N VAL A 207 -18.17 -18.60 11.76
CA VAL A 207 -18.89 -19.75 12.32
C VAL A 207 -18.18 -20.15 13.61
N CYS A 208 -18.70 -19.67 14.74
CA CYS A 208 -18.15 -20.01 16.05
C CYS A 208 -18.43 -21.49 16.39
N PRO A 209 -17.48 -22.25 16.96
CA PRO A 209 -17.75 -23.59 17.48
C PRO A 209 -18.83 -23.55 18.55
N PRO A 210 -19.69 -24.59 18.66
CA PRO A 210 -20.62 -24.70 19.76
C PRO A 210 -19.85 -24.85 21.08
N ASP A 211 -20.32 -24.17 22.13
CA ASP A 211 -19.67 -24.24 23.44
C ASP A 211 -19.68 -25.67 24.01
N PRO A 212 -18.57 -26.12 24.62
CA PRO A 212 -18.51 -27.41 25.29
C PRO A 212 -19.46 -27.48 26.49
N THR A 213 -20.13 -28.62 26.66
CA THR A 213 -20.94 -28.90 27.85
C THR A 213 -20.03 -29.07 29.07
N CYS A 214 -20.25 -28.30 30.14
CA CYS A 214 -19.53 -28.47 31.40
C CYS A 214 -19.59 -29.94 31.89
N PRO A 215 -18.48 -30.51 32.39
CA PRO A 215 -18.49 -31.86 32.97
C PRO A 215 -19.46 -31.91 34.17
N PRO A 216 -20.18 -33.02 34.38
CA PRO A 216 -21.15 -33.11 35.47
C PRO A 216 -20.44 -33.04 36.82
N THR A 217 -20.72 -31.99 37.60
CA THR A 217 -20.39 -31.93 39.02
C THR A 217 -20.91 -33.18 39.71
N ALA A 218 -20.05 -33.89 40.42
CA ALA A 218 -20.41 -35.14 41.07
C ALA A 218 -21.36 -34.91 42.25
N GLU A 219 -22.67 -34.98 42.00
CA GLU A 219 -23.70 -35.04 43.04
C GLU A 219 -24.22 -36.48 43.26
N PRO A 220 -24.71 -36.80 44.49
CA PRO A 220 -24.90 -38.18 44.91
C PRO A 220 -26.18 -38.83 44.37
N THR A 221 -25.99 -40.01 43.79
CA THR A 221 -26.89 -41.18 43.76
C THR A 221 -28.35 -40.98 44.17
N SER A 222 -29.28 -40.99 43.20
CA SER A 222 -30.33 -42.04 43.09
C SER A 222 -31.23 -41.88 41.84
N ALA A 223 -31.48 -42.99 41.14
CA ALA A 223 -32.44 -43.11 40.02
C ALA A 223 -33.86 -43.46 40.53
N PRO A 224 -34.97 -43.20 39.78
CA PRO A 224 -35.46 -44.14 38.72
C PRO A 224 -36.14 -43.46 37.48
N THR A 225 -36.68 -44.10 36.41
CA THR A 225 -36.44 -45.37 35.65
C THR A 225 -37.45 -45.53 34.48
N ILE A 226 -36.99 -45.67 33.20
CA ILE A 226 -37.70 -46.23 31.99
C ILE A 226 -38.84 -45.35 31.37
N THR A 227 -38.99 -45.15 30.04
CA THR A 227 -39.53 -46.12 29.03
C THR A 227 -39.38 -45.73 27.52
N LYS A 228 -38.70 -46.60 26.74
CA LYS A 228 -38.85 -47.06 25.31
C LYS A 228 -39.08 -46.13 24.07
N GLU A 229 -38.32 -46.51 23.02
CA GLU A 229 -38.50 -46.47 21.54
C GLU A 229 -39.90 -46.96 21.00
N PRO A 230 -40.31 -46.81 19.69
CA PRO A 230 -39.50 -47.16 18.48
C PRO A 230 -39.74 -46.45 17.09
N LYS A 231 -38.84 -46.78 16.13
CA LYS A 231 -38.80 -46.68 14.64
C LYS A 231 -40.08 -46.47 13.76
N SER A 232 -39.90 -45.68 12.68
CA SER A 232 -40.18 -45.88 11.20
C SER A 232 -41.60 -46.35 10.71
N PRO A 233 -42.10 -46.07 9.45
CA PRO A 233 -41.39 -45.73 8.20
C PRO A 233 -42.09 -44.70 7.23
N SER A 234 -41.58 -44.61 5.99
CA SER A 234 -42.10 -43.87 4.81
C SER A 234 -43.40 -44.46 4.22
N PRO A 235 -44.16 -43.68 3.42
CA PRO A 235 -44.50 -44.16 2.06
C PRO A 235 -44.55 -43.11 0.92
N THR A 236 -44.03 -43.53 -0.24
CA THR A 236 -44.59 -43.54 -1.63
C THR A 236 -45.22 -42.30 -2.31
N GLU A 237 -44.95 -42.24 -3.62
CA GLU A 237 -45.37 -41.28 -4.67
C GLU A 237 -46.87 -41.24 -5.00
N ASP A 238 -47.28 -40.20 -5.73
CA ASP A 238 -48.33 -40.30 -6.76
C ASP A 238 -48.01 -39.37 -7.95
N ILE A 239 -48.28 -39.81 -9.18
CA ILE A 239 -47.85 -39.19 -10.45
C ILE A 239 -49.07 -38.66 -11.23
N PHE A 240 -48.97 -37.49 -11.86
CA PHE A 240 -49.80 -37.14 -13.03
C PHE A 240 -49.03 -36.33 -14.09
N ASP A 241 -48.88 -36.93 -15.28
CA ASP A 241 -48.27 -36.35 -16.48
C ASP A 241 -49.20 -35.37 -17.23
N ASN A 242 -48.62 -34.35 -17.86
CA ASN A 242 -48.79 -34.12 -19.31
C ASN A 242 -47.71 -33.16 -19.88
N PRO A 243 -47.34 -33.24 -21.17
CA PRO A 243 -46.02 -32.81 -21.63
C PRO A 243 -45.98 -31.50 -22.41
N SER A 244 -44.80 -30.86 -22.44
CA SER A 244 -44.37 -29.98 -23.53
C SER A 244 -42.84 -29.96 -23.67
N ALA A 245 -42.39 -29.67 -24.90
CA ALA A 245 -41.05 -29.87 -25.47
C ALA A 245 -39.83 -29.46 -24.60
N PRO A 246 -38.65 -30.08 -24.81
CA PRO A 246 -37.47 -29.87 -23.97
C PRO A 246 -36.85 -28.48 -24.17
N ILE A 247 -37.02 -27.62 -23.17
CA ILE A 247 -36.12 -26.49 -22.94
C ILE A 247 -34.76 -27.08 -22.54
N LYS A 248 -33.71 -26.80 -23.32
CA LYS A 248 -32.34 -27.12 -22.88
C LYS A 248 -32.02 -26.24 -21.68
N ASN A 249 -31.84 -26.84 -20.52
CA ASN A 249 -31.49 -26.12 -19.29
C ASN A 249 -30.26 -25.24 -19.54
N GLN A 250 -30.46 -23.93 -19.53
CA GLN A 250 -29.42 -23.02 -19.11
C GLN A 250 -29.09 -23.35 -17.66
N THR A 251 -27.83 -23.64 -17.39
CA THR A 251 -27.30 -23.59 -16.03
C THR A 251 -27.43 -22.15 -15.54
N VAL A 252 -28.43 -21.89 -14.70
CA VAL A 252 -28.46 -20.69 -13.87
C VAL A 252 -27.25 -20.80 -12.94
N ILE A 253 -26.25 -19.96 -13.18
CA ILE A 253 -25.10 -19.85 -12.28
C ILE A 253 -25.58 -19.02 -11.08
N ASP A 254 -25.52 -19.63 -9.91
CA ASP A 254 -25.83 -18.99 -8.64
C ASP A 254 -24.76 -17.93 -8.31
N PRO A 255 -25.10 -16.67 -7.94
CA PRO A 255 -24.10 -15.64 -7.66
C PRO A 255 -23.31 -15.83 -6.36
N GLU A 256 -23.63 -16.83 -5.52
CA GLU A 256 -22.93 -17.04 -4.26
C GLU A 256 -21.57 -17.75 -4.44
N SER A 257 -20.51 -17.06 -3.97
CA SER A 257 -19.11 -17.52 -3.85
C SER A 257 -18.21 -17.56 -5.12
N PHE A 258 -17.98 -16.40 -5.74
CA PHE A 258 -16.71 -16.16 -6.45
C PHE A 258 -15.49 -16.22 -5.51
N ILE A 259 -15.70 -16.00 -4.20
CA ILE A 259 -14.66 -16.08 -3.18
C ILE A 259 -14.35 -17.55 -2.87
N THR A 260 -13.27 -18.06 -3.46
CA THR A 260 -12.71 -19.38 -3.12
C THR A 260 -11.91 -19.30 -1.81
N PRO A 261 -11.68 -20.43 -1.11
CA PRO A 261 -10.77 -20.47 0.04
C PRO A 261 -9.35 -19.98 -0.29
N ASP A 262 -8.85 -20.30 -1.50
CA ASP A 262 -7.56 -19.83 -1.99
C ASP A 262 -7.51 -18.30 -2.16
N LEU A 263 -8.55 -17.71 -2.74
CA LEU A 263 -8.64 -16.26 -2.91
C LEU A 263 -8.71 -15.56 -1.54
N LEU A 264 -9.46 -16.14 -0.61
CA LEU A 264 -9.61 -15.62 0.75
C LEU A 264 -8.29 -15.68 1.53
N GLU A 265 -7.54 -16.78 1.45
CA GLU A 265 -6.19 -16.90 2.02
C GLU A 265 -5.23 -15.88 1.39
N GLY A 266 -5.28 -15.71 0.06
CA GLY A 266 -4.53 -14.68 -0.65
C GLY A 266 -4.82 -13.26 -0.15
N ILE A 267 -6.10 -12.94 0.08
CA ILE A 267 -6.54 -11.67 0.64
C ILE A 267 -5.99 -11.48 2.07
N TYR A 268 -6.00 -12.52 2.93
CA TYR A 268 -5.43 -12.41 4.27
C TYR A 268 -3.91 -12.19 4.26
N VAL A 269 -3.16 -12.88 3.39
CA VAL A 269 -1.71 -12.69 3.26
C VAL A 269 -1.40 -11.28 2.75
N MET A 270 -2.13 -10.81 1.73
CA MET A 270 -2.03 -9.44 1.23
C MET A 270 -2.29 -8.41 2.34
N ASP A 271 -3.43 -8.54 3.05
CA ASP A 271 -3.80 -7.61 4.11
C ASP A 271 -2.81 -7.59 5.25
N ALA A 272 -2.26 -8.73 5.65
CA ALA A 272 -1.22 -8.81 6.66
C ALA A 272 0.02 -8.01 6.27
N HIS A 273 0.47 -8.07 5.01
CA HIS A 273 1.65 -7.33 4.54
C HIS A 273 1.38 -5.83 4.39
N LEU A 274 0.23 -5.48 3.81
CA LEU A 274 -0.16 -4.09 3.62
C LEU A 274 -0.37 -3.39 4.96
N ASP A 275 -1.07 -4.01 5.91
CA ASP A 275 -1.36 -3.38 7.21
C ASP A 275 -0.12 -3.35 8.12
N ALA A 276 0.70 -4.41 8.15
CA ALA A 276 1.98 -4.42 8.87
C ALA A 276 2.91 -3.29 8.42
N ASN A 277 2.90 -2.97 7.13
CA ASN A 277 3.78 -1.97 6.54
C ASN A 277 3.06 -0.65 6.21
N LYS A 278 1.83 -0.45 6.70
CA LYS A 278 0.98 0.73 6.45
C LYS A 278 1.69 2.05 6.70
N ILE A 279 2.47 2.14 7.79
CA ILE A 279 3.23 3.36 8.13
C ILE A 279 4.28 3.66 7.06
N MET A 280 5.02 2.63 6.64
CA MET A 280 6.06 2.75 5.61
C MET A 280 5.45 3.06 4.25
N ILE A 281 4.38 2.37 3.84
CA ILE A 281 3.64 2.66 2.59
C ILE A 281 3.17 4.13 2.56
N ASN A 282 2.51 4.62 3.61
CA ASN A 282 2.06 6.01 3.65
C ASN A 282 3.22 7.02 3.63
N ARG A 283 4.28 6.79 4.40
CA ARG A 283 5.40 7.73 4.52
C ARG A 283 6.28 7.76 3.25
N GLU A 284 6.61 6.58 2.74
CA GLU A 284 7.64 6.37 1.73
C GLU A 284 7.11 6.36 0.29
N LEU A 285 5.83 6.02 0.09
CA LEU A 285 5.20 5.92 -1.24
C LEU A 285 4.15 7.02 -1.42
N PHE A 286 3.22 7.19 -0.49
CA PHE A 286 2.04 8.06 -0.70
C PHE A 286 2.20 9.53 -0.29
N ASN A 287 3.12 9.81 0.65
CA ASN A 287 3.48 11.18 1.03
C ASN A 287 4.86 11.60 0.51
N GLY A 288 5.69 10.67 0.00
CA GLY A 288 7.00 10.97 -0.58
C GLY A 288 7.94 11.78 0.35
N GLY A 289 7.84 11.58 1.67
CA GLY A 289 8.60 12.38 2.64
C GLY A 289 8.15 13.84 2.83
N ARG A 290 7.03 14.27 2.23
CA ARG A 290 6.45 15.61 2.48
C ARG A 290 6.05 15.73 3.97
N PRO A 291 6.32 16.87 4.62
CA PRO A 291 5.97 17.05 6.03
C PRO A 291 4.45 17.03 6.24
N LEU A 292 3.98 16.46 7.36
CA LEU A 292 2.55 16.34 7.74
C LEU A 292 1.75 17.67 7.79
N SER A 293 2.39 18.81 7.55
CA SER A 293 1.79 20.14 7.47
C SER A 293 1.34 20.55 6.05
N SER A 294 1.68 19.82 4.99
CA SER A 294 1.10 20.05 3.66
C SER A 294 -0.33 19.53 3.60
N THR A 295 -1.15 20.10 2.70
CA THR A 295 -2.49 19.57 2.36
C THR A 295 -2.44 18.06 2.16
N ALA A 296 -3.36 17.33 2.78
CA ALA A 296 -3.38 15.88 2.76
C ALA A 296 -3.28 15.33 1.32
N SER A 297 -2.43 14.31 1.12
CA SER A 297 -2.30 13.65 -0.18
C SER A 297 -3.66 13.18 -0.67
N THR A 298 -4.00 13.43 -1.93
CA THR A 298 -5.26 12.96 -2.52
C THR A 298 -5.25 11.45 -2.81
N PHE A 299 -4.13 10.79 -2.46
CA PHE A 299 -3.86 9.36 -2.53
C PHE A 299 -3.55 8.83 -1.12
N ASP A 300 -4.51 8.18 -0.49
CA ASP A 300 -4.35 7.58 0.82
C ASP A 300 -4.41 6.05 0.79
N TYR A 301 -3.84 5.43 1.84
CA TYR A 301 -3.77 3.98 1.98
C TYR A 301 -5.13 3.28 2.10
N ASN A 302 -6.13 3.88 2.74
CA ASN A 302 -7.42 3.22 2.92
C ASN A 302 -8.16 3.15 1.57
N SER A 303 -8.13 4.23 0.79
CA SER A 303 -8.67 4.25 -0.58
C SER A 303 -7.92 3.27 -1.50
N PHE A 304 -6.59 3.18 -1.40
CA PHE A 304 -5.81 2.17 -2.11
C PHE A 304 -6.26 0.74 -1.75
N LYS A 305 -6.22 0.38 -0.45
CA LYS A 305 -6.55 -0.97 0.03
C LYS A 305 -7.98 -1.36 -0.37
N SER A 306 -8.95 -0.47 -0.17
CA SER A 306 -10.35 -0.68 -0.54
C SER A 306 -10.53 -0.87 -2.06
N SER A 307 -9.83 -0.09 -2.88
CA SER A 307 -9.89 -0.22 -4.34
C SER A 307 -9.24 -1.51 -4.83
N LEU A 308 -8.12 -1.92 -4.21
CA LEU A 308 -7.46 -3.20 -4.50
C LEU A 308 -8.37 -4.38 -4.16
N HIS A 309 -8.97 -4.40 -2.96
CA HIS A 309 -10.01 -5.38 -2.60
C HIS A 309 -11.13 -5.45 -3.63
N THR A 310 -11.69 -4.30 -4.03
CA THR A 310 -12.74 -4.25 -5.07
C THR A 310 -12.29 -4.94 -6.37
N MET A 311 -11.08 -4.66 -6.84
CA MET A 311 -10.55 -5.19 -8.10
C MET A 311 -10.10 -6.65 -8.00
N ILE A 312 -9.96 -7.21 -6.80
CA ILE A 312 -9.77 -8.64 -6.54
C ILE A 312 -11.13 -9.36 -6.55
N THR A 313 -12.10 -8.85 -5.78
CA THR A 313 -13.38 -9.52 -5.51
C THR A 313 -14.48 -9.28 -6.54
N THR A 314 -14.32 -8.29 -7.43
CA THR A 314 -15.29 -7.95 -8.48
C THR A 314 -14.66 -8.14 -9.86
N PRO A 315 -14.84 -9.32 -10.49
CA PRO A 315 -14.28 -9.61 -11.80
C PRO A 315 -14.87 -8.70 -12.88
N ILE A 316 -14.01 -8.28 -13.81
CA ILE A 316 -14.38 -7.52 -15.00
C ILE A 316 -13.93 -8.35 -16.20
N ASP A 317 -14.86 -8.74 -17.06
CA ASP A 317 -14.58 -9.67 -18.18
C ASP A 317 -13.86 -10.97 -17.73
N ASN A 318 -14.31 -11.53 -16.60
CA ASN A 318 -13.71 -12.69 -15.91
C ASN A 318 -12.24 -12.49 -15.48
N LYS A 319 -11.78 -11.24 -15.31
CA LYS A 319 -10.44 -10.88 -14.83
C LYS A 319 -10.54 -10.14 -13.50
N SER A 320 -9.70 -10.53 -12.56
CA SER A 320 -9.50 -9.87 -11.26
C SER A 320 -8.01 -9.57 -11.07
N PHE A 321 -7.68 -8.64 -10.18
CA PHE A 321 -6.28 -8.35 -9.82
C PHE A 321 -5.61 -9.61 -9.24
N TYR A 322 -4.48 -10.00 -9.82
CA TYR A 322 -3.78 -11.23 -9.45
C TYR A 322 -3.02 -11.06 -8.13
N ILE A 323 -3.37 -11.87 -7.12
CA ILE A 323 -2.74 -11.88 -5.79
C ILE A 323 -2.03 -13.20 -5.45
N GLY A 324 -1.68 -13.99 -6.47
CA GLY A 324 -1.09 -15.32 -6.29
C GLY A 324 -2.13 -16.44 -6.17
N SER A 325 -1.63 -17.68 -6.13
CA SER A 325 -2.37 -18.92 -5.83
C SER A 325 -1.57 -19.76 -4.81
N SER A 326 -2.23 -20.60 -4.02
CA SER A 326 -1.59 -21.62 -3.18
C SER A 326 -0.94 -22.78 -3.97
N ASP A 327 -1.21 -22.90 -5.27
CA ASP A 327 -0.66 -23.96 -6.14
C ASP A 327 0.88 -23.92 -6.27
N HIS A 328 1.51 -22.80 -5.88
CA HIS A 328 2.96 -22.60 -5.93
C HIS A 328 3.51 -22.19 -4.56
N ALA A 329 4.68 -22.71 -4.18
CA ALA A 329 5.32 -22.40 -2.89
C ALA A 329 5.58 -20.88 -2.70
N ASN A 330 5.95 -20.17 -3.77
CA ASN A 330 6.13 -18.71 -3.78
C ASN A 330 4.87 -17.95 -4.23
N GLY A 331 3.72 -18.63 -4.37
CA GLY A 331 2.55 -18.09 -5.05
C GLY A 331 2.00 -16.79 -4.45
N ARG A 332 1.91 -16.71 -3.11
CA ARG A 332 1.54 -15.47 -2.41
C ARG A 332 2.58 -14.35 -2.57
N VAL A 333 3.86 -14.70 -2.74
CA VAL A 333 4.93 -13.73 -3.03
C VAL A 333 4.75 -13.15 -4.44
N TYR A 334 4.34 -13.94 -5.45
CA TYR A 334 3.99 -13.41 -6.78
C TYR A 334 2.91 -12.33 -6.68
N GLY A 335 1.89 -12.55 -5.84
CA GLY A 335 0.85 -11.56 -5.55
C GLY A 335 1.39 -10.26 -4.95
N LEU A 336 2.21 -10.35 -3.91
CA LEU A 336 2.85 -9.18 -3.29
C LEU A 336 3.74 -8.42 -4.28
N VAL A 337 4.46 -9.14 -5.14
CA VAL A 337 5.30 -8.52 -6.19
C VAL A 337 4.47 -7.88 -7.29
N ASN A 338 3.32 -8.44 -7.67
CA ASN A 338 2.38 -7.81 -8.60
C ASN A 338 1.84 -6.48 -8.04
N ILE A 339 1.49 -6.45 -6.75
CA ILE A 339 1.09 -5.22 -6.06
C ILE A 339 2.25 -4.23 -5.97
N ALA A 340 3.47 -4.70 -5.68
CA ALA A 340 4.66 -3.85 -5.63
C ALA A 340 5.00 -3.23 -7.00
N ALA A 341 4.85 -4.01 -8.07
CA ALA A 341 4.99 -3.53 -9.44
C ALA A 341 3.96 -2.44 -9.72
N PHE A 342 2.67 -2.69 -9.49
CA PHE A 342 1.60 -1.68 -9.65
C PHE A 342 1.89 -0.39 -8.87
N LEU A 343 2.20 -0.49 -7.58
CA LEU A 343 2.47 0.68 -6.72
C LEU A 343 3.71 1.44 -7.18
N SER A 344 4.77 0.76 -7.60
CA SER A 344 6.01 1.43 -8.05
C SER A 344 5.78 2.34 -9.26
N GLN A 345 4.93 1.89 -10.18
CA GLN A 345 4.53 2.66 -11.35
C GLN A 345 3.64 3.83 -10.93
N ALA A 346 2.64 3.56 -10.09
CA ALA A 346 1.69 4.56 -9.62
C ALA A 346 2.33 5.71 -8.84
N VAL A 347 3.36 5.42 -8.05
CA VAL A 347 4.11 6.46 -7.33
C VAL A 347 4.86 7.37 -8.30
N VAL A 348 5.51 6.81 -9.33
CA VAL A 348 6.26 7.58 -10.32
C VAL A 348 5.33 8.38 -11.24
N ASP A 349 4.21 7.80 -11.67
CA ASP A 349 3.24 8.48 -12.53
C ASP A 349 2.58 9.65 -11.80
N SER A 350 1.87 9.41 -10.68
CA SER A 350 1.00 10.44 -10.08
C SER A 350 1.36 10.81 -8.65
N ILE A 351 1.65 9.83 -7.79
CA ILE A 351 1.58 10.06 -6.33
C ILE A 351 2.76 10.91 -5.82
N GLN A 352 3.97 10.75 -6.39
CA GLN A 352 5.11 11.59 -6.02
C GLN A 352 4.90 13.08 -6.36
N HIS A 353 4.18 13.35 -7.46
CA HIS A 353 3.79 14.69 -7.89
C HIS A 353 2.64 15.23 -7.02
N GLY A 354 1.77 14.34 -6.53
CA GLY A 354 0.58 14.67 -5.74
C GLY A 354 -0.62 15.09 -6.59
N SER A 355 -0.45 15.10 -7.91
CA SER A 355 -1.45 15.46 -8.92
C SER A 355 -2.19 14.21 -9.41
N CYS A 356 -3.48 14.34 -9.72
CA CYS A 356 -4.25 13.24 -10.32
C CYS A 356 -4.27 13.32 -11.84
N ASP A 357 -4.28 14.54 -12.39
CA ASP A 357 -4.02 14.78 -13.80
C ASP A 357 -2.51 14.88 -14.08
N GLU A 358 -2.14 14.46 -15.28
CA GLU A 358 -0.78 14.54 -15.83
C GLU A 358 -0.27 15.99 -15.92
N VAL A 359 1.02 16.18 -15.63
CA VAL A 359 1.71 17.47 -15.68
C VAL A 359 2.42 17.64 -17.04
N ASN A 360 2.44 18.87 -17.56
CA ASN A 360 3.23 19.22 -18.74
C ASN A 360 4.73 19.16 -18.44
N THR A 361 5.46 18.28 -19.11
CA THR A 361 6.89 17.99 -18.88
C THR A 361 7.70 17.82 -20.15
N ASP A 362 7.07 17.65 -21.31
CA ASP A 362 7.75 17.40 -22.59
C ASP A 362 8.34 18.68 -23.22
N LEU A 363 9.64 18.89 -23.01
CA LEU A 363 10.40 20.04 -23.50
C LEU A 363 10.79 19.89 -24.96
N ILE A 364 10.18 20.69 -25.84
CA ILE A 364 10.51 20.76 -27.27
C ILE A 364 11.42 21.96 -27.49
N GLU A 365 12.65 21.73 -27.96
CA GLU A 365 13.66 22.77 -28.23
C GLU A 365 13.92 23.78 -27.07
N GLY A 366 13.63 23.38 -25.83
CA GLY A 366 13.81 24.19 -24.62
C GLY A 366 12.58 24.96 -24.15
N ILE A 367 11.43 24.81 -24.81
CA ILE A 367 10.13 25.38 -24.41
C ILE A 367 9.12 24.27 -24.07
N LEU A 368 8.06 24.60 -23.33
CA LEU A 368 6.92 23.68 -23.07
C LEU A 368 5.70 24.11 -23.89
N PRO A 369 5.41 23.50 -25.05
CA PRO A 369 4.19 23.77 -25.82
C PRO A 369 2.93 23.49 -24.98
N ILE A 370 1.92 24.34 -25.10
CA ILE A 370 0.62 24.11 -24.45
C ILE A 370 -0.19 23.03 -25.18
N SER A 371 0.08 22.83 -26.48
CA SER A 371 -0.43 21.71 -27.29
C SER A 371 0.05 20.32 -26.83
N ASN A 372 0.98 20.24 -25.88
CA ASN A 372 1.32 18.99 -25.17
C ASN A 372 0.10 18.32 -24.49
N ALA A 373 -1.00 19.04 -24.26
CA ALA A 373 -2.28 18.46 -23.82
C ALA A 373 -2.80 17.38 -24.80
N CYS A 374 -2.45 17.49 -26.09
CA CYS A 374 -2.80 16.52 -27.12
C CYS A 374 -1.93 15.25 -27.10
N GLY A 375 -0.80 15.28 -26.38
CA GLY A 375 0.22 14.25 -26.46
C GLY A 375 1.59 14.75 -26.01
N GLN A 376 2.30 13.93 -25.23
CA GLN A 376 3.66 14.17 -24.72
C GLN A 376 4.61 13.03 -25.08
N ASN A 377 5.92 13.30 -25.14
CA ASN A 377 6.98 12.34 -25.41
C ASN A 377 6.74 11.56 -26.72
N SER A 378 6.28 12.27 -27.77
CA SER A 378 5.87 11.73 -29.07
C SER A 378 4.66 10.78 -29.06
N MET A 379 3.87 10.73 -27.98
CA MET A 379 2.65 9.93 -27.87
C MET A 379 1.40 10.76 -28.24
N ASP A 380 0.62 10.36 -29.25
CA ASP A 380 -0.67 11.01 -29.57
C ASP A 380 -1.82 10.44 -28.73
N TYR A 381 -2.51 11.29 -27.96
CA TYR A 381 -3.65 10.87 -27.12
C TYR A 381 -4.97 10.76 -27.89
N GLN A 382 -5.03 11.25 -29.13
CA GLN A 382 -6.17 11.14 -30.05
C GLN A 382 -6.00 10.02 -31.07
N ASP A 383 -4.79 9.48 -31.23
CA ASP A 383 -4.59 8.30 -32.06
C ASP A 383 -5.16 7.04 -31.38
N ARG A 384 -5.78 6.22 -32.21
CA ARG A 384 -6.38 4.95 -31.81
C ARG A 384 -5.34 3.85 -31.64
N SER A 385 -4.24 3.88 -32.39
CA SER A 385 -3.23 2.82 -32.42
C SER A 385 -2.14 2.95 -31.34
N THR A 386 -1.91 4.16 -30.83
CA THR A 386 -0.81 4.47 -29.91
C THR A 386 -0.95 3.80 -28.52
N LEU A 387 -2.17 3.51 -28.06
CA LEU A 387 -2.44 2.84 -26.77
C LEU A 387 -3.56 1.77 -26.81
N CYS A 388 -4.02 1.36 -28.00
CA CYS A 388 -4.87 0.15 -28.17
C CYS A 388 -4.07 -0.98 -28.81
N LEU A 389 -4.42 -2.23 -28.47
CA LEU A 389 -4.24 -3.33 -29.41
C LEU A 389 -5.27 -3.20 -30.56
N ALA A 390 -4.93 -3.61 -31.78
CA ALA A 390 -5.83 -3.51 -32.94
C ALA A 390 -7.21 -4.17 -32.74
N SER A 391 -7.29 -5.22 -31.89
CA SER A 391 -8.53 -5.88 -31.49
C SER A 391 -9.43 -5.05 -30.55
N GLU A 392 -8.85 -4.06 -29.88
CA GLU A 392 -9.50 -3.24 -28.84
C GLU A 392 -9.90 -1.84 -29.33
N GLU A 393 -9.49 -1.46 -30.53
CA GLU A 393 -9.86 -0.21 -31.19
C GLU A 393 -11.36 0.11 -31.06
N ALA A 394 -12.22 -0.91 -31.17
CA ALA A 394 -13.68 -0.81 -31.06
C ALA A 394 -14.20 -0.17 -29.75
N TYR A 395 -13.38 -0.13 -28.70
CA TYR A 395 -13.73 0.53 -27.43
C TYR A 395 -13.49 2.04 -27.44
N ALA A 396 -12.56 2.54 -28.25
CA ALA A 396 -12.09 3.92 -28.20
C ALA A 396 -13.22 4.96 -28.34
N CYS A 397 -13.13 6.03 -27.56
CA CYS A 397 -14.02 7.18 -27.66
C CYS A 397 -13.87 7.90 -29.02
N ASN A 398 -14.90 8.63 -29.43
CA ASN A 398 -14.76 9.64 -30.48
C ASN A 398 -13.98 10.84 -29.94
N VAL A 399 -13.25 11.54 -30.81
CA VAL A 399 -12.58 12.80 -30.45
C VAL A 399 -13.60 13.94 -30.42
N GLU A 400 -13.97 14.39 -29.23
CA GLU A 400 -14.96 15.45 -29.04
C GLU A 400 -14.33 16.85 -29.15
N LEU A 401 -14.49 17.47 -30.32
CA LEU A 401 -13.88 18.76 -30.68
C LEU A 401 -14.40 19.98 -29.88
N GLU A 402 -15.52 19.83 -29.16
CA GLU A 402 -16.10 20.88 -28.31
C GLU A 402 -16.02 20.58 -26.80
N MET A 403 -15.42 19.44 -26.41
CA MET A 403 -15.13 19.12 -25.01
C MET A 403 -14.18 20.17 -24.41
N ARG A 404 -14.43 20.57 -23.17
CA ARG A 404 -13.64 21.58 -22.43
C ARG A 404 -13.30 21.04 -21.05
N ALA A 405 -12.03 21.12 -20.70
CA ALA A 405 -11.52 20.74 -19.39
C ALA A 405 -10.21 21.49 -19.11
N THR A 406 -9.78 21.44 -17.85
CA THR A 406 -8.45 21.89 -17.42
C THR A 406 -7.97 20.90 -16.37
N ALA A 407 -6.72 20.47 -16.46
CA ALA A 407 -6.11 19.52 -15.53
C ALA A 407 -6.05 20.06 -14.09
N GLU A 408 -6.22 19.18 -13.09
CA GLU A 408 -6.02 19.50 -11.68
C GLU A 408 -4.63 19.03 -11.21
N VAL A 409 -3.64 19.92 -11.33
CA VAL A 409 -2.24 19.67 -10.92
C VAL A 409 -1.86 20.42 -9.64
N VAL A 410 -0.97 19.83 -8.84
CA VAL A 410 -0.42 20.45 -7.62
C VAL A 410 0.76 21.35 -7.99
N GLY A 411 0.50 22.66 -8.03
CA GLY A 411 1.46 23.68 -8.40
C GLY A 411 0.85 24.67 -9.40
N ALA A 412 1.47 25.84 -9.57
CA ALA A 412 1.01 26.87 -10.51
C ALA A 412 1.84 26.95 -11.80
N SER A 413 2.93 26.17 -11.90
CA SER A 413 3.91 26.28 -12.98
C SER A 413 4.57 24.91 -13.25
N PRO A 414 4.62 24.44 -14.51
CA PRO A 414 3.92 25.00 -15.68
C PRO A 414 2.38 24.97 -15.50
N PRO A 415 1.62 25.72 -16.32
CA PRO A 415 0.17 25.76 -16.23
C PRO A 415 -0.43 24.37 -16.48
N PRO A 416 -1.58 24.04 -15.86
CA PRO A 416 -2.26 22.78 -16.11
C PRO A 416 -2.71 22.68 -17.58
N PHE A 417 -2.81 21.45 -18.11
CA PHE A 417 -3.28 21.23 -19.47
C PHE A 417 -4.69 21.80 -19.69
N PRO A 418 -4.89 22.68 -20.68
CA PRO A 418 -6.21 23.08 -21.14
C PRO A 418 -6.66 22.22 -22.33
N CYS A 419 -7.96 22.02 -22.49
CA CYS A 419 -8.53 21.63 -23.78
C CYS A 419 -9.82 22.41 -24.08
N GLY A 420 -10.13 22.54 -25.36
CA GLY A 420 -11.30 23.24 -25.86
C GLY A 420 -11.15 23.54 -27.35
N PRO A 421 -12.21 23.98 -28.04
CA PRO A 421 -12.14 24.41 -29.43
C PRO A 421 -11.04 25.43 -29.67
N ALA A 422 -10.33 25.29 -30.79
CA ALA A 422 -9.24 26.20 -31.15
C ALA A 422 -9.66 27.69 -31.12
N LYS A 423 -10.91 28.00 -31.47
CA LYS A 423 -11.50 29.35 -31.41
C LYS A 423 -11.45 30.00 -30.02
N ASP A 424 -11.52 29.21 -28.94
CA ASP A 424 -11.48 29.68 -27.56
C ASP A 424 -10.06 30.17 -27.17
N TYR A 425 -9.03 29.73 -27.92
CA TYR A 425 -7.62 30.08 -27.75
C TYR A 425 -7.10 31.02 -28.85
N GLY A 426 -7.96 31.47 -29.78
CA GLY A 426 -7.57 32.33 -30.91
C GLY A 426 -7.11 31.58 -32.17
N GLY A 427 -7.29 30.25 -32.22
CA GLY A 427 -6.97 29.38 -33.35
C GLY A 427 -5.71 28.54 -33.17
N PHE A 428 -4.88 28.85 -32.20
CA PHE A 428 -3.66 28.13 -31.84
C PHE A 428 -3.34 28.32 -30.35
N THR A 429 -2.39 27.55 -29.83
CA THR A 429 -1.79 27.75 -28.51
C THR A 429 -0.30 28.03 -28.62
N GLY A 430 0.25 28.65 -27.57
CA GLY A 430 1.64 29.04 -27.46
C GLY A 430 2.47 28.04 -26.64
N TYR A 431 3.44 28.57 -25.90
CA TYR A 431 4.27 27.80 -24.95
C TYR A 431 4.39 28.48 -23.60
N TRP A 432 4.72 27.70 -22.58
CA TRP A 432 5.17 28.20 -21.30
C TRP A 432 6.66 28.52 -21.33
N ASP A 433 7.03 29.76 -20.99
CA ASP A 433 8.41 30.16 -20.76
C ASP A 433 8.74 30.13 -19.25
N PHE A 434 9.78 29.38 -18.89
CA PHE A 434 10.31 29.32 -17.54
C PHE A 434 11.13 30.57 -17.14
N VAL A 435 11.60 31.37 -18.11
CA VAL A 435 12.36 32.59 -17.83
C VAL A 435 11.44 33.76 -17.46
N SER A 436 10.31 33.91 -18.14
CA SER A 436 9.30 34.93 -17.82
C SER A 436 8.22 34.49 -16.82
N GLU A 437 8.13 33.18 -16.51
CA GLU A 437 7.04 32.57 -15.74
C GLU A 437 5.64 32.87 -16.33
N THR A 438 5.52 32.89 -17.66
CA THR A 438 4.25 33.16 -18.36
C THR A 438 4.06 32.32 -19.62
N GLU A 439 2.80 32.15 -20.03
CA GLU A 439 2.45 31.63 -21.36
C GLU A 439 2.70 32.70 -22.44
N ILE A 440 3.59 32.41 -23.40
CA ILE A 440 3.91 33.27 -24.55
C ILE A 440 2.99 32.91 -25.71
N LYS A 441 2.30 33.90 -26.29
CA LYS A 441 1.23 33.73 -27.31
C LYS A 441 1.56 34.33 -28.68
N ASP A 442 2.85 34.51 -28.96
CA ASP A 442 3.33 35.26 -30.13
C ASP A 442 3.22 34.48 -31.46
N GLY A 443 2.78 33.23 -31.42
CA GLY A 443 2.48 32.41 -32.61
C GLY A 443 2.08 30.97 -32.28
N PRO A 444 1.65 30.20 -33.28
CA PRO A 444 1.36 28.77 -33.13
C PRO A 444 2.62 28.00 -32.74
N THR A 445 2.57 27.27 -31.63
CA THR A 445 3.70 26.47 -31.15
C THR A 445 3.41 24.98 -31.26
N ALA A 446 4.29 24.25 -31.94
CA ALA A 446 4.14 22.81 -32.15
C ALA A 446 4.63 22.01 -30.95
N ASN A 447 3.89 20.95 -30.57
CA ASN A 447 4.43 19.85 -29.78
C ASN A 447 5.24 18.88 -30.66
N ALA A 448 5.77 17.79 -30.08
CA ALA A 448 6.50 16.74 -30.81
C ALA A 448 5.70 16.14 -32.01
N LEU A 449 4.36 16.21 -31.98
CA LEU A 449 3.46 15.69 -33.01
C LEU A 449 3.09 16.73 -34.08
N GLY A 450 3.62 17.96 -34.00
CA GLY A 450 3.25 19.06 -34.88
C GLY A 450 1.89 19.72 -34.58
N LYS A 451 1.24 19.38 -33.45
CA LYS A 451 -0.03 20.00 -33.03
C LYS A 451 0.24 21.40 -32.48
N THR A 452 -0.56 22.38 -32.92
CA THR A 452 -0.42 23.80 -32.55
C THR A 452 -1.63 24.38 -31.82
N ASP A 453 -2.56 23.53 -31.38
CA ASP A 453 -3.77 23.90 -30.65
C ASP A 453 -4.15 22.78 -29.67
N VAL A 454 -5.28 22.92 -28.96
CA VAL A 454 -5.77 21.96 -27.96
C VAL A 454 -7.19 21.45 -28.22
N GLN A 455 -7.65 21.52 -29.47
CA GLN A 455 -8.97 21.03 -29.87
C GLN A 455 -8.99 19.50 -29.90
N GLY A 456 -9.98 18.91 -29.22
CA GLY A 456 -10.08 17.44 -29.09
C GLY A 456 -9.06 16.83 -28.12
N CYS A 457 -8.25 17.63 -27.42
CA CYS A 457 -7.08 17.18 -26.66
C CYS A 457 -7.33 16.93 -25.16
N CYS A 458 -8.54 16.52 -24.76
CA CYS A 458 -8.90 16.35 -23.35
C CYS A 458 -8.43 15.02 -22.71
N TRP A 459 -7.54 14.28 -23.38
CA TRP A 459 -7.27 12.86 -23.15
C TRP A 459 -5.91 12.58 -22.46
N TRP A 460 -5.31 13.59 -21.83
CA TRP A 460 -4.12 13.42 -20.99
C TRP A 460 -4.34 12.45 -19.81
N GLY A 461 -3.25 12.00 -19.20
CA GLY A 461 -3.29 10.98 -18.16
C GLY A 461 -4.03 11.38 -16.90
N ARG A 462 -4.88 10.48 -16.38
CA ARG A 462 -5.58 10.66 -15.12
C ARG A 462 -5.58 9.43 -14.23
N GLY A 463 -5.73 9.66 -12.93
CA GLY A 463 -5.70 8.60 -11.93
C GLY A 463 -4.31 8.01 -11.77
N VAL A 464 -4.18 7.00 -10.90
CA VAL A 464 -2.88 6.63 -10.32
C VAL A 464 -1.82 6.08 -11.29
N LEU A 465 -2.20 5.62 -12.50
CA LEU A 465 -1.27 5.20 -13.55
C LEU A 465 -1.28 6.16 -14.76
N HIS A 466 -1.79 7.39 -14.58
CA HIS A 466 -2.01 8.36 -15.66
C HIS A 466 -2.60 7.69 -16.91
N THR A 467 -3.75 7.03 -16.73
CA THR A 467 -4.51 6.38 -17.81
C THR A 467 -4.92 7.45 -18.82
N ARG A 468 -4.48 7.32 -20.08
CA ARG A 468 -4.53 8.37 -21.11
C ARG A 468 -4.97 7.82 -22.47
N GLY A 469 -5.41 8.74 -23.33
CA GLY A 469 -5.80 8.48 -24.71
C GLY A 469 -7.23 7.94 -24.91
N ILE A 470 -7.84 8.24 -26.06
CA ILE A 470 -9.22 7.87 -26.40
C ILE A 470 -9.53 6.38 -26.22
N CYS A 471 -8.54 5.52 -26.41
CA CYS A 471 -8.65 4.08 -26.23
C CYS A 471 -9.04 3.70 -24.79
N GLN A 472 -8.27 4.21 -23.84
CA GLN A 472 -8.32 3.79 -22.44
C GLN A 472 -9.57 4.35 -21.74
N TYR A 473 -9.95 5.59 -22.02
CA TYR A 473 -11.24 6.15 -21.60
C TYR A 473 -12.43 5.43 -22.23
N GLY A 474 -12.27 4.97 -23.48
CA GLY A 474 -13.26 4.13 -24.16
C GLY A 474 -13.46 2.78 -23.46
N LYS A 475 -12.37 2.13 -23.05
CA LYS A 475 -12.39 0.90 -22.23
C LYS A 475 -13.01 1.15 -20.86
N LEU A 476 -12.65 2.24 -20.15
CA LEU A 476 -13.29 2.63 -18.89
C LEU A 476 -14.80 2.80 -19.05
N ASN A 477 -15.26 3.52 -20.09
CA ASN A 477 -16.69 3.70 -20.34
C ASN A 477 -17.39 2.37 -20.65
N HIS A 478 -16.78 1.54 -21.50
CA HIS A 478 -17.33 0.25 -21.90
C HIS A 478 -17.40 -0.75 -20.74
N PHE A 479 -16.42 -0.82 -19.84
CA PHE A 479 -16.41 -1.83 -18.77
C PHE A 479 -16.94 -1.32 -17.42
N LEU A 480 -16.73 -0.06 -17.08
CA LEU A 480 -16.97 0.50 -15.75
C LEU A 480 -17.89 1.72 -15.72
N GLY A 481 -18.16 2.35 -16.86
CA GLY A 481 -18.90 3.62 -16.95
C GLY A 481 -20.34 3.49 -17.43
N LYS A 482 -20.87 4.61 -17.91
CA LYS A 482 -22.23 4.76 -18.42
C LYS A 482 -22.52 3.84 -19.61
N LYS A 483 -21.58 3.65 -20.54
CA LYS A 483 -21.78 2.73 -21.68
C LYS A 483 -22.02 1.28 -21.22
N SER A 484 -21.33 0.82 -20.17
CA SER A 484 -21.62 -0.49 -19.56
C SER A 484 -23.06 -0.58 -19.05
N ALA A 485 -23.50 0.43 -18.29
CA ALA A 485 -24.84 0.47 -17.70
C ALA A 485 -25.97 0.61 -18.74
N ASP A 486 -25.80 1.46 -19.76
CA ASP A 486 -26.78 1.64 -20.84
C ASP A 486 -26.92 0.37 -21.71
N GLU A 487 -25.85 -0.43 -21.84
CA GLU A 487 -25.87 -1.75 -22.49
C GLU A 487 -26.38 -2.88 -21.55
N GLY A 488 -26.78 -2.56 -20.32
CA GLY A 488 -27.33 -3.51 -19.35
C GLY A 488 -26.29 -4.41 -18.67
N ARG A 489 -25.00 -4.07 -18.76
CA ARG A 489 -23.90 -4.80 -18.11
C ARG A 489 -23.58 -4.20 -16.73
N PRO A 490 -22.97 -4.97 -15.80
CA PRO A 490 -22.52 -4.44 -14.52
C PRO A 490 -21.58 -3.23 -14.70
N SER A 491 -21.74 -2.22 -13.86
CA SER A 491 -21.00 -0.96 -13.95
C SER A 491 -20.74 -0.39 -12.56
N MET A 492 -19.49 -0.06 -12.25
CA MET A 492 -19.12 0.57 -10.97
C MET A 492 -19.50 2.06 -10.95
N PHE A 493 -19.52 2.71 -12.12
CA PHE A 493 -19.77 4.14 -12.31
C PHE A 493 -20.89 4.35 -13.34
N PRO A 494 -22.12 3.85 -13.09
CA PRO A 494 -23.19 3.76 -14.09
C PRO A 494 -23.67 5.11 -14.64
N ASN A 495 -23.35 6.21 -13.98
CA ASN A 495 -23.72 7.57 -14.38
C ASN A 495 -22.55 8.37 -15.00
N VAL A 496 -21.34 7.80 -15.08
CA VAL A 496 -20.13 8.50 -15.54
C VAL A 496 -19.82 8.10 -16.98
N ASP A 497 -19.97 9.03 -17.90
CA ASP A 497 -19.56 8.85 -19.29
C ASP A 497 -18.11 9.31 -19.48
N PHE A 498 -17.15 8.40 -19.36
CA PHE A 498 -15.73 8.70 -19.51
C PHE A 498 -15.34 9.18 -20.93
N CYS A 499 -16.21 9.04 -21.94
CA CYS A 499 -15.99 9.60 -23.26
C CYS A 499 -16.48 11.05 -23.41
N LEU A 500 -17.29 11.56 -22.47
CA LEU A 500 -17.76 12.94 -22.46
C LEU A 500 -17.19 13.75 -21.29
N ASP A 501 -16.85 13.10 -20.18
CA ASP A 501 -16.17 13.68 -19.02
C ASP A 501 -15.05 12.73 -18.52
N PRO A 502 -13.87 12.73 -19.18
CA PRO A 502 -12.70 12.02 -18.67
C PRO A 502 -12.16 12.63 -17.36
N SER A 503 -12.46 13.91 -17.10
CA SER A 503 -12.01 14.65 -15.90
C SER A 503 -12.61 14.08 -14.61
N ALA A 504 -13.78 13.44 -14.70
CA ALA A 504 -14.41 12.74 -13.60
C ALA A 504 -13.46 11.82 -12.81
N VAL A 505 -12.47 11.19 -13.47
CA VAL A 505 -11.47 10.31 -12.80
C VAL A 505 -10.77 11.01 -11.63
N CYS A 506 -10.59 12.33 -11.70
CA CYS A 506 -9.92 13.13 -10.69
C CYS A 506 -10.86 14.03 -9.88
N SER A 507 -11.89 14.60 -10.51
CA SER A 507 -12.78 15.59 -9.89
C SER A 507 -14.07 15.04 -9.26
N ASN A 508 -14.45 13.78 -9.53
CA ASN A 508 -15.74 13.25 -9.12
C ASN A 508 -15.79 12.89 -7.61
N GLN A 509 -16.51 13.71 -6.84
CA GLN A 509 -16.68 13.55 -5.40
C GLN A 509 -17.61 12.40 -4.98
N GLN A 510 -18.47 11.89 -5.88
CA GLN A 510 -19.33 10.73 -5.59
C GLN A 510 -18.51 9.43 -5.55
N TYR A 511 -17.42 9.37 -6.33
CA TYR A 511 -16.59 8.19 -6.50
C TYR A 511 -15.11 8.48 -6.18
N PRO A 512 -14.74 8.81 -4.92
CA PRO A 512 -13.38 9.23 -4.56
C PRO A 512 -12.30 8.19 -4.87
N ASN A 513 -12.66 6.89 -4.87
CA ASN A 513 -11.79 5.78 -5.22
C ASN A 513 -11.55 5.63 -6.74
N MET A 514 -12.25 6.39 -7.60
CA MET A 514 -12.21 6.21 -9.06
C MET A 514 -10.81 6.41 -9.65
N LYS A 515 -9.98 7.27 -9.05
CA LYS A 515 -8.55 7.44 -9.42
C LYS A 515 -7.72 6.15 -9.23
N TRP A 516 -8.02 5.37 -8.19
CA TRP A 516 -7.36 4.10 -7.89
C TRP A 516 -7.92 2.97 -8.76
N ILE A 517 -9.25 2.86 -8.83
CA ILE A 517 -9.94 1.88 -9.68
C ILE A 517 -9.54 2.05 -11.14
N THR A 518 -9.37 3.27 -11.65
CA THR A 518 -8.91 3.54 -13.03
C THR A 518 -7.52 2.96 -13.33
N GLY A 519 -6.57 3.09 -12.39
CA GLY A 519 -5.24 2.51 -12.55
C GLY A 519 -5.25 0.98 -12.38
N LEU A 520 -5.93 0.47 -11.35
CA LEU A 520 -6.06 -0.97 -11.12
C LEU A 520 -6.81 -1.68 -12.26
N PHE A 521 -7.84 -1.06 -12.83
CA PHE A 521 -8.55 -1.56 -14.02
C PHE A 521 -7.59 -1.71 -15.20
N ARG A 522 -6.81 -0.67 -15.51
CA ARG A 522 -5.78 -0.74 -16.55
C ARG A 522 -4.79 -1.86 -16.25
N TRP A 523 -4.37 -2.02 -14.99
CA TRP A 523 -3.50 -3.13 -14.59
C TRP A 523 -4.12 -4.51 -14.84
N VAL A 524 -5.38 -4.70 -14.45
CA VAL A 524 -6.14 -5.96 -14.59
C VAL A 524 -6.40 -6.33 -16.04
N MET A 525 -6.73 -5.36 -16.89
CA MET A 525 -7.13 -5.59 -18.26
C MET A 525 -5.95 -5.64 -19.24
N ASP A 526 -4.88 -4.86 -18.99
CA ASP A 526 -3.86 -4.55 -20.01
C ASP A 526 -2.43 -4.93 -19.60
N ILE A 527 -2.04 -4.76 -18.33
CA ILE A 527 -0.65 -5.01 -17.88
C ILE A 527 -0.47 -6.45 -17.39
N GLN A 528 -1.24 -6.90 -16.40
CA GLN A 528 -1.03 -8.24 -15.82
C GLN A 528 -1.41 -9.38 -16.78
N THR A 529 -2.23 -9.06 -17.78
CA THR A 529 -2.69 -9.90 -18.89
C THR A 529 -1.81 -9.78 -20.13
N TYR A 530 -0.80 -8.90 -20.11
CA TYR A 530 0.01 -8.60 -21.28
C TYR A 530 0.71 -9.86 -21.78
N TYR A 531 0.48 -10.17 -23.05
CA TYR A 531 1.05 -11.29 -23.76
C TYR A 531 1.32 -10.88 -25.21
N VAL A 532 2.60 -10.60 -25.50
CA VAL A 532 3.08 -10.21 -26.84
C VAL A 532 4.47 -10.79 -27.06
N GLU A 533 4.67 -11.47 -28.19
CA GLU A 533 5.95 -12.07 -28.60
C GLU A 533 6.57 -12.99 -27.54
N ASP A 534 7.74 -12.64 -26.99
CA ASP A 534 8.48 -13.37 -25.97
C ASP A 534 8.08 -13.01 -24.52
N PHE A 535 7.22 -12.00 -24.32
CA PHE A 535 6.89 -11.50 -22.99
C PHE A 535 5.44 -11.78 -22.58
N TYR A 536 5.31 -12.49 -21.46
CA TYR A 536 4.06 -12.88 -20.82
C TYR A 536 4.16 -12.43 -19.36
N TYR A 537 3.33 -11.48 -18.94
CA TYR A 537 3.54 -10.80 -17.65
C TYR A 537 3.63 -11.76 -16.45
N ILE A 538 2.71 -12.73 -16.34
CA ILE A 538 2.65 -13.66 -15.20
C ILE A 538 3.85 -14.62 -15.19
N ASP A 539 4.27 -15.15 -16.34
CA ASP A 539 5.47 -16.00 -16.43
C ASP A 539 6.74 -15.25 -16.00
N GLU A 540 6.87 -13.99 -16.42
CA GLU A 540 8.03 -13.14 -16.14
C GLU A 540 8.04 -12.68 -14.67
N LEU A 541 6.87 -12.42 -14.10
CA LEU A 541 6.68 -12.22 -12.65
C LEU A 541 7.14 -13.45 -11.85
N VAL A 542 6.74 -14.66 -12.27
CA VAL A 542 7.17 -15.92 -11.65
C VAL A 542 8.68 -16.10 -11.77
N ARG A 543 9.25 -15.90 -12.97
CA ARG A 543 10.71 -15.97 -13.22
C ARG A 543 11.50 -15.00 -12.37
N PHE A 544 11.02 -13.77 -12.19
CA PHE A 544 11.67 -12.75 -11.36
C PHE A 544 11.71 -13.16 -9.87
N VAL A 545 10.61 -13.71 -9.34
CA VAL A 545 10.53 -14.15 -7.93
C VAL A 545 11.31 -15.44 -7.69
N ASP A 546 11.12 -16.46 -8.52
CA ASP A 546 11.84 -17.74 -8.39
C ASP A 546 13.34 -17.58 -8.70
N GLY A 547 13.71 -16.58 -9.51
CA GLY A 547 15.07 -16.11 -9.73
C GLY A 547 15.66 -15.27 -8.58
N GLY A 548 14.97 -15.15 -7.45
CA GLY A 548 15.48 -14.49 -6.24
C GLY A 548 15.61 -12.96 -6.35
N PHE A 549 14.66 -12.31 -7.02
CA PHE A 549 14.57 -10.85 -7.16
C PHE A 549 15.83 -10.22 -7.81
N SER A 550 16.33 -10.85 -8.86
CA SER A 550 17.62 -10.49 -9.50
C SER A 550 17.51 -9.93 -10.92
N ASP A 551 16.48 -10.31 -11.70
CA ASP A 551 16.34 -9.85 -13.09
C ASP A 551 15.50 -8.57 -13.20
N TRP A 552 16.17 -7.41 -13.17
CA TRP A 552 15.52 -6.11 -13.34
C TRP A 552 14.97 -5.84 -14.74
N SER A 553 15.25 -6.70 -15.73
CA SER A 553 14.62 -6.56 -17.05
C SER A 553 13.10 -6.73 -16.94
N PHE A 554 12.60 -7.54 -15.99
CA PHE A 554 11.18 -7.65 -15.69
C PHE A 554 10.52 -6.27 -15.48
N ILE A 555 10.95 -5.51 -14.46
CA ILE A 555 10.32 -4.22 -14.16
C ILE A 555 10.58 -3.16 -15.23
N HIS A 556 11.72 -3.21 -15.93
CA HIS A 556 12.02 -2.34 -17.05
C HIS A 556 11.01 -2.53 -18.20
N ARG A 557 10.73 -3.80 -18.55
CA ARG A 557 9.74 -4.18 -19.58
C ARG A 557 8.32 -3.82 -19.15
N VAL A 558 7.93 -4.09 -17.89
CA VAL A 558 6.64 -3.67 -17.31
C VAL A 558 6.46 -2.16 -17.35
N SER A 559 7.51 -1.40 -17.03
CA SER A 559 7.50 0.06 -17.11
C SER A 559 7.27 0.56 -18.55
N GLY A 560 7.83 -0.13 -19.56
CA GLY A 560 7.53 0.12 -20.98
C GLY A 560 6.06 -0.10 -21.32
N ILE A 561 5.45 -1.20 -20.85
CA ILE A 561 4.03 -1.49 -21.08
C ILE A 561 3.14 -0.39 -20.47
N VAL A 562 3.44 0.02 -19.23
CA VAL A 562 2.67 1.07 -18.52
C VAL A 562 2.79 2.43 -19.21
N THR A 563 3.98 2.80 -19.64
CA THR A 563 4.25 4.15 -20.16
C THR A 563 4.03 4.30 -21.67
N GLN A 564 4.22 3.24 -22.45
CA GLN A 564 4.26 3.29 -23.92
C GLN A 564 3.55 2.10 -24.61
N GLY A 565 2.94 1.18 -23.85
CA GLY A 565 2.16 0.06 -24.40
C GLY A 565 2.97 -1.14 -24.91
N CYS A 566 4.30 -1.13 -24.82
CA CYS A 566 5.13 -2.27 -25.25
C CYS A 566 6.22 -2.68 -24.26
N HIS A 567 6.56 -3.97 -24.26
CA HIS A 567 7.57 -4.57 -23.40
C HIS A 567 9.03 -4.42 -23.90
N LYS A 568 9.25 -3.62 -24.96
CA LYS A 568 10.56 -3.31 -25.57
C LYS A 568 10.70 -1.80 -25.84
N PRO A 569 10.65 -0.95 -24.79
CA PRO A 569 10.76 0.50 -24.97
C PRO A 569 12.17 0.90 -25.48
N PRO A 570 12.32 1.99 -26.25
CA PRO A 570 11.25 2.88 -26.74
C PRO A 570 10.37 2.21 -27.80
N CYS A 571 9.05 2.35 -27.66
CA CYS A 571 8.05 1.62 -28.46
C CYS A 571 7.72 2.24 -29.81
N PHE A 572 8.11 3.50 -30.04
CA PHE A 572 7.89 4.25 -31.27
C PHE A 572 9.03 5.25 -31.51
N ASP A 573 9.23 5.65 -32.77
CA ASP A 573 10.33 6.53 -33.16
C ASP A 573 10.24 7.88 -32.43
N GLY A 574 11.35 8.30 -31.81
CA GLY A 574 11.41 9.54 -31.04
C GLY A 574 10.78 9.47 -29.64
N ALA A 575 10.32 8.30 -29.17
CA ALA A 575 9.89 8.14 -27.79
C ALA A 575 11.07 8.20 -26.81
N LEU A 576 10.92 8.94 -25.71
CA LEU A 576 11.86 8.91 -24.58
C LEU A 576 11.37 7.91 -23.52
N PHE A 577 12.30 7.13 -22.97
CA PHE A 577 12.01 6.19 -21.89
C PHE A 577 13.11 6.20 -20.84
N ASP A 578 12.74 6.54 -19.60
CA ASP A 578 13.57 6.35 -18.42
C ASP A 578 12.90 5.36 -17.45
N GLY A 579 13.49 4.16 -17.36
CA GLY A 579 13.07 3.12 -16.44
C GLY A 579 13.79 3.17 -15.08
N GLY A 580 14.78 4.04 -14.88
CA GLY A 580 15.64 4.07 -13.69
C GLY A 580 14.86 4.37 -12.43
N LEU A 581 14.16 5.50 -12.38
CA LEU A 581 13.32 5.89 -11.24
C LEU A 581 12.24 4.84 -10.92
N ARG A 582 11.72 4.15 -11.94
CA ARG A 582 10.72 3.07 -11.78
C ARG A 582 11.34 1.80 -11.20
N LYS A 583 12.57 1.43 -11.60
CA LYS A 583 13.35 0.35 -10.97
C LYS A 583 13.60 0.66 -9.50
N ASP A 584 14.08 1.86 -9.19
CA ASP A 584 14.41 2.27 -7.82
C ASP A 584 13.16 2.28 -6.92
N MET A 585 12.03 2.77 -7.43
CA MET A 585 10.75 2.74 -6.71
C MET A 585 10.22 1.31 -6.52
N PHE A 586 10.43 0.41 -7.48
CA PHE A 586 10.08 -1.00 -7.34
C PHE A 586 10.93 -1.69 -6.28
N VAL A 587 12.26 -1.53 -6.31
CA VAL A 587 13.18 -2.01 -5.26
C VAL A 587 12.77 -1.49 -3.88
N LYS A 588 12.42 -0.19 -3.78
CA LYS A 588 11.91 0.42 -2.54
C LYS A 588 10.62 -0.24 -2.07
N THR A 589 9.68 -0.50 -2.99
CA THR A 589 8.37 -1.10 -2.67
C THR A 589 8.49 -2.57 -2.26
N LEU A 590 9.36 -3.36 -2.92
CA LEU A 590 9.70 -4.73 -2.52
C LEU A 590 10.23 -4.78 -1.08
N LYS A 591 11.17 -3.88 -0.74
CA LYS A 591 11.71 -3.75 0.63
C LYS A 591 10.65 -3.36 1.65
N ILE A 592 9.73 -2.46 1.30
CA ILE A 592 8.59 -2.08 2.16
C ILE A 592 7.64 -3.26 2.40
N PHE A 593 7.53 -4.22 1.48
CA PHE A 593 6.77 -5.44 1.67
C PHE A 593 7.57 -6.59 2.32
N GLY A 594 8.79 -6.32 2.81
CA GLY A 594 9.65 -7.31 3.46
C GLY A 594 10.34 -8.30 2.51
N LEU A 595 10.25 -8.08 1.20
CA LEU A 595 10.87 -8.95 0.21
C LEU A 595 12.37 -8.65 0.11
N ARG A 596 13.19 -9.65 0.43
CA ARG A 596 14.66 -9.54 0.48
C ARG A 596 15.27 -9.43 -0.91
N VAL A 597 15.45 -8.20 -1.38
CA VAL A 597 16.31 -7.89 -2.55
C VAL A 597 17.78 -8.06 -2.16
N ASN A 598 18.56 -8.75 -3.01
CA ASN A 598 19.99 -8.95 -2.78
C ASN A 598 20.78 -7.67 -3.08
N ALA A 599 21.58 -7.18 -2.13
CA ALA A 599 22.37 -5.94 -2.33
C ALA A 599 23.32 -5.99 -3.54
N ALA A 600 23.71 -7.18 -4.01
CA ALA A 600 24.51 -7.37 -5.21
C ALA A 600 23.72 -7.21 -6.53
N SER A 601 22.39 -7.43 -6.54
CA SER A 601 21.56 -7.14 -7.72
C SER A 601 21.19 -5.65 -7.78
N GLU A 602 21.17 -4.91 -6.68
CA GLU A 602 20.82 -3.47 -6.69
C GLU A 602 21.80 -2.61 -7.54
N SER A 603 23.05 -3.03 -7.67
CA SER A 603 24.09 -2.34 -8.46
C SER A 603 24.09 -2.64 -9.97
N SER A 604 23.17 -3.48 -10.45
CA SER A 604 22.91 -3.72 -11.88
C SER A 604 21.57 -3.11 -12.30
#